data_AF-A0A9W6SZM4-F1
#
_entry.id   AF-A0A9W6SZM4-F1
#
_cell.length_a   1.000
_cell.length_b   1.000
_cell.length_c   1.000
_cell.angle_alpha   90.00
_cell.angle_beta   90.00
_cell.angle_gamma   90.00
#
_symmetry.space_group_name_H-M   'P 1'
#
loop_
_entity.id
_entity.type
_entity.pdbx_description
1 polymer ?
#
loop_
_entity_poly.entity_id
_entity_poly.type
_entity_poly.pdbx_seq_one_letter_code
_entity_poly.pdbx_strand_id
1 'polypeptide(L)'
;MQFGFSYNRRFPLDDTYVKFDDPRAFSYESSIREIIYEVLSRHAKGISYREANAGTQIDSQMKDEGFNVAIKVDWDTGLIHGGNQFNCGTWMDKMGESCKAGNKGFPGTPRDGAAVEINGLLKSTLRFVLELNEKGLFPKTSVISQDGSKVTFNEWNQLLLDNFEKCFYVPLDPKDDVKYKIDSSIVNRRGIYKDLYKSGKPYEDYQLRANFPIAVTVAPELFTPELVLKAIQIADEVLRGPIGMKTLDPSDFNYRPYYENSIDNDDFSTSKGRNYHQGPEWCWCLGYFLRAYRAVHQTTHPSCSSDDGSPTDHLHQLLSVRMSAHKKWFLEC
;
A
#
# COMPACT_ATOMS: atom_id res chain seq x y z
N MET A 1 -14.77 -20.80 -0.65
CA MET A 1 -15.68 -19.80 -0.06
C MET A 1 -17.09 -20.10 -0.55
N GLN A 2 -18.06 -20.29 0.35
CA GLN A 2 -19.48 -20.37 -0.02
C GLN A 2 -20.00 -18.94 -0.20
N PHE A 3 -20.27 -18.53 -1.44
CA PHE A 3 -20.82 -17.20 -1.78
C PHE A 3 -22.35 -17.08 -1.56
N GLY A 4 -22.95 -18.04 -0.83
CA GLY A 4 -24.40 -18.13 -0.63
C GLY A 4 -24.92 -17.48 0.66
N PHE A 5 -24.03 -16.98 1.53
CA PHE A 5 -24.43 -16.29 2.75
C PHE A 5 -24.60 -14.79 2.52
N SER A 6 -25.70 -14.25 3.05
CA SER A 6 -25.99 -12.83 3.15
C SER A 6 -25.73 -12.35 4.58
N TYR A 7 -25.38 -11.07 4.71
CA TYR A 7 -25.06 -10.45 5.99
C TYR A 7 -25.87 -9.16 6.15
N ASN A 8 -26.48 -8.97 7.32
CA ASN A 8 -27.19 -7.74 7.65
C ASN A 8 -26.26 -6.55 7.55
N ARG A 9 -26.66 -5.55 6.76
CA ARG A 9 -25.92 -4.31 6.59
C ARG A 9 -26.40 -3.22 7.52
N ARG A 10 -25.48 -2.74 8.35
CA ARG A 10 -25.77 -1.67 9.31
C ARG A 10 -25.94 -0.29 8.65
N PHE A 11 -25.18 0.00 7.60
CA PHE A 11 -25.23 1.30 6.91
C PHE A 11 -25.95 1.17 5.56
N PRO A 12 -26.57 2.26 5.07
CA PRO A 12 -27.15 2.32 3.73
C PRO A 12 -26.16 2.00 2.62
N LEU A 13 -26.68 1.79 1.41
CA LEU A 13 -25.85 1.62 0.19
C LEU A 13 -25.17 2.92 -0.25
N ASP A 14 -25.69 4.06 0.20
CA ASP A 14 -25.06 5.37 0.01
C ASP A 14 -24.19 5.75 1.23
N ASP A 15 -23.49 6.88 1.13
CA ASP A 15 -22.60 7.37 2.18
C ASP A 15 -23.34 8.09 3.33
N THR A 16 -24.65 7.92 3.43
CA THR A 16 -25.44 8.58 4.49
C THR A 16 -25.10 7.97 5.83
N TYR A 17 -24.67 8.83 6.77
CA TYR A 17 -24.53 8.43 8.16
C TYR A 17 -25.89 8.14 8.80
N VAL A 18 -26.03 6.97 9.40
CA VAL A 18 -27.20 6.60 10.21
C VAL A 18 -26.74 6.14 11.60
N LYS A 19 -27.54 6.45 12.61
CA LYS A 19 -27.30 5.98 13.99
C LYS A 19 -27.58 4.48 14.10
N PHE A 20 -27.11 3.88 15.19
CA PHE A 20 -27.27 2.43 15.40
C PHE A 20 -28.73 1.99 15.54
N ASP A 21 -29.60 2.89 15.98
CA ASP A 21 -31.03 2.71 16.26
C ASP A 21 -31.94 3.28 15.16
N ASP A 22 -31.36 3.79 14.07
CA ASP A 22 -32.11 4.28 12.92
C ASP A 22 -32.85 3.10 12.25
N PRO A 23 -34.12 3.25 11.82
CA PRO A 23 -34.86 2.19 11.13
C PRO A 23 -34.19 1.66 9.84
N ARG A 24 -33.27 2.44 9.26
CA ARG A 24 -32.47 2.03 8.08
C ARG A 24 -31.28 1.14 8.47
N ALA A 25 -30.90 1.08 9.75
CA ALA A 25 -29.85 0.19 10.19
C ALA A 25 -30.33 -1.27 10.14
N PHE A 26 -29.53 -2.15 9.56
CA PHE A 26 -29.88 -3.57 9.37
C PHE A 26 -31.18 -3.78 8.56
N SER A 27 -31.57 -2.81 7.72
CA SER A 27 -32.81 -2.89 6.94
C SER A 27 -32.69 -3.75 5.67
N TYR A 28 -31.48 -4.19 5.32
CA TYR A 28 -31.20 -5.04 4.17
C TYR A 28 -29.93 -5.86 4.38
N GLU A 29 -29.72 -6.85 3.52
CA GLU A 29 -28.55 -7.72 3.55
C GLU A 29 -27.69 -7.55 2.30
N SER A 30 -26.42 -7.94 2.39
CA SER A 30 -25.53 -8.08 1.23
C SER A 30 -24.68 -9.33 1.35
N SER A 31 -24.47 -10.00 0.23
CA SER A 31 -23.49 -11.07 0.09
C SER A 31 -22.07 -10.50 -0.04
N ILE A 32 -21.05 -11.28 0.32
CA ILE A 32 -19.64 -10.89 0.11
C ILE A 32 -19.34 -10.57 -1.37
N ARG A 33 -20.03 -11.25 -2.29
CA ARG A 33 -19.93 -10.98 -3.73
C ARG A 33 -20.36 -9.56 -4.08
N GLU A 34 -21.47 -9.10 -3.49
CA GLU A 34 -21.95 -7.73 -3.68
C GLU A 34 -21.00 -6.72 -3.04
N ILE A 35 -20.45 -7.03 -1.86
CA ILE A 35 -19.44 -6.17 -1.20
C ILE A 35 -18.22 -5.97 -2.10
N ILE A 36 -17.66 -7.06 -2.67
CA ILE A 36 -16.48 -6.97 -3.55
C ILE A 36 -16.78 -6.11 -4.78
N TYR A 37 -17.95 -6.33 -5.41
CA TYR A 37 -18.37 -5.53 -6.56
C TYR A 37 -18.57 -4.06 -6.18
N GLU A 38 -19.18 -3.80 -5.03
CA GLU A 38 -19.44 -2.46 -4.54
C GLU A 38 -18.14 -1.70 -4.32
N VAL A 39 -17.14 -2.30 -3.67
CA VAL A 39 -15.81 -1.69 -3.49
C VAL A 39 -15.22 -1.31 -4.86
N LEU A 40 -15.10 -2.25 -5.80
CA LEU A 40 -14.54 -1.99 -7.13
C LEU A 40 -15.33 -0.90 -7.89
N SER A 41 -16.66 -0.98 -7.89
CA SER A 41 -17.52 -0.05 -8.62
C SER A 41 -17.53 1.36 -8.02
N ARG A 42 -17.47 1.48 -6.69
CA ARG A 42 -17.39 2.77 -6.01
C ARG A 42 -16.05 3.45 -6.24
N HIS A 43 -14.94 2.71 -6.17
CA HIS A 43 -13.64 3.26 -6.53
C HIS A 43 -13.59 3.73 -7.99
N ALA A 44 -14.12 2.92 -8.91
CA ALA A 44 -14.19 3.27 -10.33
C ALA A 44 -15.04 4.52 -10.61
N LYS A 45 -16.18 4.67 -9.92
CA LYS A 45 -17.03 5.86 -10.04
C LYS A 45 -16.44 7.11 -9.38
N GLY A 46 -15.42 6.95 -8.54
CA GLY A 46 -14.86 7.99 -7.69
C GLY A 46 -15.62 8.12 -6.38
N ILE A 47 -14.86 8.23 -5.30
CA ILE A 47 -15.38 8.39 -3.94
C ILE A 47 -14.97 9.78 -3.46
N SER A 48 -15.92 10.56 -2.95
CA SER A 48 -15.63 11.84 -2.34
C SER A 48 -16.61 12.07 -1.20
N TYR A 49 -16.07 12.26 0.00
CA TYR A 49 -16.88 12.46 1.19
C TYR A 49 -16.11 13.30 2.21
N ARG A 50 -16.86 13.86 3.15
CA ARG A 50 -16.33 14.36 4.42
C ARG A 50 -16.64 13.33 5.48
N GLU A 51 -15.66 12.99 6.32
CA GLU A 51 -15.86 12.04 7.42
C GLU A 51 -17.09 12.40 8.25
N ALA A 52 -17.96 11.41 8.47
CA ALA A 52 -19.16 11.61 9.24
C ALA A 52 -18.79 12.09 10.65
N ASN A 53 -19.46 13.14 11.11
CA ASN A 53 -19.19 13.76 12.41
C ASN A 53 -17.79 14.41 12.52
N ALA A 54 -17.17 14.83 11.41
CA ALA A 54 -15.92 15.58 11.38
C ALA A 54 -15.86 16.72 12.41
N GLY A 55 -14.70 16.84 13.05
CA GLY A 55 -14.45 17.76 14.15
C GLY A 55 -13.66 17.10 15.28
N THR A 56 -13.34 17.90 16.30
CA THR A 56 -12.46 17.49 17.42
C THR A 56 -12.99 16.31 18.23
N GLN A 57 -14.28 16.00 18.11
CA GLN A 57 -14.92 14.85 18.76
C GLN A 57 -14.51 13.50 18.19
N ILE A 58 -14.13 13.42 16.91
CA ILE A 58 -13.66 12.18 16.27
C ILE A 58 -12.14 12.15 16.12
N ASP A 59 -11.51 13.30 15.87
CA ASP A 59 -10.06 13.44 15.83
C ASP A 59 -9.67 14.83 16.36
N SER A 60 -8.97 14.86 17.49
CA SER A 60 -8.56 16.11 18.17
C SER A 60 -7.23 16.69 17.67
N GLN A 61 -6.57 16.00 16.73
CA GLN A 61 -5.27 16.36 16.18
C GLN A 61 -5.38 16.82 14.73
N MET A 62 -6.16 16.12 13.91
CA MET A 62 -6.34 16.40 12.49
C MET A 62 -6.92 17.80 12.23
N LYS A 63 -6.50 18.43 11.13
CA LYS A 63 -7.07 19.69 10.64
C LYS A 63 -8.39 19.47 9.90
N ASP A 64 -9.16 20.54 9.71
CA ASP A 64 -10.46 20.48 9.05
C ASP A 64 -10.40 19.88 7.64
N GLU A 65 -9.32 20.17 6.92
CA GLU A 65 -9.06 19.69 5.55
C GLU A 65 -8.84 18.17 5.51
N GLY A 66 -8.29 17.58 6.56
CA GLY A 66 -7.96 16.15 6.63
C GLY A 66 -9.20 15.25 6.62
N PHE A 67 -10.35 15.75 7.08
CA PHE A 67 -11.62 15.04 7.06
C PHE A 67 -12.24 14.94 5.66
N ASN A 68 -11.77 15.72 4.69
CA ASN A 68 -12.28 15.69 3.32
C ASN A 68 -11.43 14.73 2.48
N VAL A 69 -11.97 13.55 2.17
CA VAL A 69 -11.24 12.50 1.47
C VAL A 69 -11.82 12.32 0.07
N ALA A 70 -10.93 12.22 -0.92
CA ALA A 70 -11.27 11.88 -2.28
C ALA A 70 -10.39 10.72 -2.76
N ILE A 71 -10.99 9.79 -3.50
CA ILE A 71 -10.33 8.64 -4.11
C ILE A 71 -10.85 8.51 -5.54
N LYS A 72 -9.94 8.34 -6.50
CA LYS A 72 -10.25 8.26 -7.92
C LYS A 72 -9.32 7.29 -8.64
N VAL A 73 -9.79 6.72 -9.74
CA VAL A 73 -8.94 5.96 -10.67
C VAL A 73 -8.40 6.91 -11.73
N ASP A 74 -7.09 6.89 -11.97
CA ASP A 74 -6.48 7.49 -13.16
C ASP A 74 -6.60 6.49 -14.32
N TRP A 75 -7.58 6.68 -15.22
CA TRP A 75 -7.87 5.73 -16.30
C TRP A 75 -6.82 5.67 -17.40
N ASP A 76 -5.85 6.59 -17.43
CA ASP A 76 -4.70 6.46 -18.33
C ASP A 76 -3.76 5.34 -17.86
N THR A 77 -3.81 4.98 -16.57
CA THR A 77 -2.93 3.99 -15.95
C THR A 77 -3.66 2.84 -15.24
N GLY A 78 -4.94 3.01 -14.93
CA GLY A 78 -5.73 2.12 -14.09
C GLY A 78 -5.45 2.24 -12.58
N LEU A 79 -4.58 3.17 -12.16
CA LEU A 79 -4.15 3.28 -10.76
C LEU A 79 -5.19 4.01 -9.89
N ILE A 80 -5.38 3.54 -8.66
CA ILE A 80 -6.12 4.26 -7.62
C ILE A 80 -5.20 5.33 -7.02
N HIS A 81 -5.69 6.57 -7.03
CA HIS A 81 -5.14 7.71 -6.31
C HIS A 81 -6.12 8.15 -5.22
N GLY A 82 -5.63 8.52 -4.04
CA GLY A 82 -6.50 9.06 -3.00
C GLY A 82 -5.79 9.82 -1.91
N GLY A 83 -6.56 10.33 -0.96
CA GLY A 83 -6.05 11.07 0.20
C GLY A 83 -5.64 12.50 -0.14
N ASN A 84 -4.97 13.14 0.82
CA ASN A 84 -4.36 14.46 0.72
C ASN A 84 -3.25 14.61 1.77
N GLN A 85 -2.49 15.70 1.72
CA GLN A 85 -1.37 15.98 2.64
C GLN A 85 -1.77 16.22 4.12
N PHE A 86 -3.07 16.29 4.42
CA PHE A 86 -3.62 16.46 5.77
C PHE A 86 -4.33 15.20 6.30
N ASN A 87 -4.26 14.08 5.56
CA ASN A 87 -4.93 12.82 5.90
C ASN A 87 -3.93 11.65 6.05
N CYS A 88 -4.34 10.61 6.75
CA CYS A 88 -3.57 9.40 7.07
C CYS A 88 -4.29 8.10 6.62
N GLY A 89 -4.66 7.99 5.34
CA GLY A 89 -5.47 6.86 4.83
C GLY A 89 -4.73 5.52 4.63
N THR A 90 -3.42 5.45 4.90
CA THR A 90 -2.62 4.23 4.75
C THR A 90 -2.11 3.79 6.11
N TRP A 91 -1.60 2.57 6.26
CA TRP A 91 -1.10 2.06 7.54
C TRP A 91 0.01 2.89 8.19
N MET A 92 0.69 3.75 7.42
CA MET A 92 1.65 4.73 7.92
C MET A 92 0.90 5.98 8.38
N ASP A 93 0.10 5.88 9.44
CA ASP A 93 -1.01 6.79 9.76
C ASP A 93 -0.77 7.80 10.89
N LYS A 94 0.46 7.95 11.38
CA LYS A 94 0.74 8.85 12.51
C LYS A 94 0.40 10.32 12.19
N MET A 95 -0.66 10.83 12.81
CA MET A 95 -0.99 12.25 12.86
C MET A 95 -0.12 12.98 13.89
N GLY A 96 0.48 14.12 13.52
CA GLY A 96 1.24 14.94 14.46
C GLY A 96 0.34 15.60 15.50
N GLU A 97 0.83 15.73 16.74
CA GLU A 97 0.03 16.16 17.90
C GLU A 97 0.74 17.20 18.79
N SER A 98 2.02 17.51 18.56
CA SER A 98 2.77 18.50 19.35
C SER A 98 2.45 19.92 18.87
N CYS A 99 1.75 20.68 19.71
CA CYS A 99 1.62 22.13 19.54
C CYS A 99 2.98 22.83 19.67
N LYS A 100 3.83 22.36 20.58
CA LYS A 100 5.14 22.95 20.88
C LYS A 100 6.08 22.90 19.68
N ALA A 101 6.19 21.75 19.03
CA ALA A 101 6.97 21.58 17.81
C ALA A 101 6.28 22.13 16.55
N GLY A 102 5.04 22.63 16.67
CA GLY A 102 4.24 23.10 15.54
C GLY A 102 3.79 21.99 14.58
N ASN A 103 3.83 20.72 14.99
CA ASN A 103 3.49 19.57 14.14
C ASN A 103 2.05 19.07 14.30
N LYS A 104 1.27 19.63 15.23
CA LYS A 104 -0.13 19.27 15.43
C LYS A 104 -0.95 19.42 14.15
N GLY A 105 -1.64 18.34 13.76
CA GLY A 105 -2.47 18.29 12.56
C GLY A 105 -1.70 18.17 11.25
N PHE A 106 -0.40 17.85 11.31
CA PHE A 106 0.40 17.52 10.15
C PHE A 106 0.80 16.04 10.19
N PRO A 107 0.25 15.20 9.30
CA PRO A 107 0.65 13.80 9.16
C PRO A 107 2.17 13.62 9.08
N GLY A 108 2.71 12.60 9.76
CA GLY A 108 4.11 12.19 9.66
C GLY A 108 4.48 11.66 8.27
N THR A 109 3.53 10.94 7.69
CA THR A 109 3.65 10.18 6.44
C THR A 109 2.31 10.21 5.69
N PRO A 110 1.82 11.38 5.23
CA PRO A 110 0.68 11.38 4.33
C PRO A 110 1.10 10.64 3.05
N ARG A 111 0.36 9.59 2.69
CA ARG A 111 0.64 8.78 1.50
C ARG A 111 -0.49 8.94 0.50
N ASP A 112 -0.68 10.20 0.10
CA ASP A 112 -1.64 10.57 -0.93
C ASP A 112 -1.11 10.25 -2.34
N GLY A 113 -2.01 10.27 -3.32
CA GLY A 113 -1.70 9.78 -4.66
C GLY A 113 -1.83 8.26 -4.74
N ALA A 114 -1.02 7.61 -5.59
CA ALA A 114 -1.11 6.18 -5.80
C ALA A 114 -0.12 5.42 -4.91
N ALA A 115 -0.62 4.78 -3.86
CA ALA A 115 0.16 3.90 -2.98
C ALA A 115 0.43 2.55 -3.65
N VAL A 116 1.68 2.09 -3.56
CA VAL A 116 2.15 0.86 -4.22
C VAL A 116 1.36 -0.38 -3.80
N GLU A 117 1.05 -0.52 -2.51
CA GLU A 117 0.38 -1.69 -1.96
C GLU A 117 -1.12 -1.73 -2.29
N ILE A 118 -1.80 -0.58 -2.34
CA ILE A 118 -3.23 -0.50 -2.71
C ILE A 118 -3.38 -0.93 -4.17
N ASN A 119 -2.49 -0.47 -5.05
CA ASN A 119 -2.54 -0.81 -6.46
C ASN A 119 -2.16 -2.29 -6.72
N GLY A 120 -1.22 -2.85 -5.95
CA GLY A 120 -0.97 -4.29 -5.96
C GLY A 120 -2.18 -5.12 -5.48
N LEU A 121 -2.84 -4.71 -4.39
CA LEU A 121 -4.06 -5.35 -3.89
C LEU A 121 -5.21 -5.26 -4.88
N LEU A 122 -5.38 -4.11 -5.55
CA LEU A 122 -6.35 -3.94 -6.62
C LEU A 122 -6.10 -4.92 -7.76
N LYS A 123 -4.85 -5.02 -8.25
CA LYS A 123 -4.49 -5.96 -9.31
C LYS A 123 -4.82 -7.40 -8.92
N SER A 124 -4.47 -7.79 -7.70
CA SER A 124 -4.78 -9.12 -7.16
C SER A 124 -6.29 -9.38 -7.11
N THR A 125 -7.06 -8.36 -6.70
CA THR A 125 -8.52 -8.42 -6.62
C THR A 125 -9.16 -8.55 -8.00
N LEU A 126 -8.68 -7.80 -9.00
CA LEU A 126 -9.15 -7.87 -10.37
C LEU A 126 -8.88 -9.25 -10.98
N ARG A 127 -7.67 -9.80 -10.80
CA ARG A 127 -7.34 -11.18 -11.18
C ARG A 127 -8.30 -12.18 -10.52
N PHE A 128 -8.53 -12.05 -9.21
CA PHE A 128 -9.41 -12.93 -8.47
C PHE A 128 -10.86 -12.90 -8.99
N VAL A 129 -11.45 -11.73 -9.24
CA VAL A 129 -12.83 -11.67 -9.76
C VAL A 129 -12.95 -12.16 -11.21
N LEU A 130 -11.89 -12.03 -12.03
CA LEU A 130 -11.83 -12.61 -13.37
C LEU A 130 -11.82 -14.14 -13.31
N GLU A 131 -10.95 -14.74 -12.48
CA GLU A 131 -10.92 -16.20 -12.28
C GLU A 131 -12.24 -16.75 -11.70
N LEU A 132 -12.93 -15.98 -10.84
CA LEU A 132 -14.26 -16.35 -10.35
C LEU A 132 -15.33 -16.22 -11.44
N ASN A 133 -15.22 -15.24 -12.34
CA ASN A 133 -16.13 -15.09 -13.47
C ASN A 133 -16.03 -16.29 -14.42
N GLU A 134 -14.81 -16.75 -14.73
CA GLU A 134 -14.56 -17.97 -15.54
C GLU A 134 -15.22 -19.22 -14.93
N LYS A 135 -15.28 -19.29 -13.60
CA LYS A 135 -15.93 -20.37 -12.84
C LYS A 135 -17.44 -20.18 -12.66
N GLY A 136 -18.03 -19.11 -13.20
CA GLY A 136 -19.43 -18.76 -13.02
C GLY A 136 -19.80 -18.28 -11.61
N LEU A 137 -18.82 -17.97 -10.76
CA LEU A 137 -19.00 -17.60 -9.35
C LEU A 137 -19.09 -16.08 -9.13
N PHE A 138 -18.76 -15.28 -10.13
CA PHE A 138 -18.85 -13.82 -10.07
C PHE A 138 -19.44 -13.26 -11.38
N PRO A 139 -20.74 -12.99 -11.45
CA PRO A 139 -21.43 -12.65 -12.71
C PRO A 139 -21.18 -11.21 -13.20
N LYS A 140 -20.65 -10.33 -12.36
CA LYS A 140 -20.34 -8.94 -12.74
C LYS A 140 -19.04 -8.92 -13.54
N THR A 141 -19.01 -8.18 -14.65
CA THR A 141 -17.86 -8.13 -15.57
C THR A 141 -17.30 -6.73 -15.80
N SER A 142 -17.96 -5.69 -15.28
CA SER A 142 -17.60 -4.30 -15.54
C SER A 142 -18.07 -3.35 -14.45
N VAL A 143 -17.45 -2.18 -14.42
CA VAL A 143 -17.79 -1.02 -13.59
C VAL A 143 -18.08 0.20 -14.46
N ILE A 144 -18.60 1.26 -13.84
CA ILE A 144 -18.80 2.56 -14.48
C ILE A 144 -17.74 3.51 -13.94
N SER A 145 -16.99 4.15 -14.83
CA SER A 145 -15.95 5.14 -14.52
C SER A 145 -16.55 6.50 -14.12
N GLN A 146 -15.70 7.42 -13.66
CA GLN A 146 -16.07 8.78 -13.26
C GLN A 146 -16.78 9.56 -14.38
N ASP A 147 -16.45 9.31 -15.64
CA ASP A 147 -17.07 9.96 -16.81
C ASP A 147 -18.36 9.26 -17.29
N GLY A 148 -18.78 8.19 -16.63
CA GLY A 148 -19.95 7.38 -17.01
C GLY A 148 -19.64 6.28 -18.03
N SER A 149 -18.41 6.17 -18.52
CA SER A 149 -18.00 5.09 -19.42
C SER A 149 -18.03 3.73 -18.71
N LYS A 150 -18.27 2.66 -19.48
CA LYS A 150 -18.24 1.29 -18.96
C LYS A 150 -16.83 0.74 -19.15
N VAL A 151 -16.21 0.28 -18.07
CA VAL A 151 -14.88 -0.36 -18.09
C VAL A 151 -15.02 -1.80 -17.61
N THR A 152 -14.61 -2.76 -18.42
CA THR A 152 -14.59 -4.17 -18.04
C THR A 152 -13.46 -4.44 -17.04
N PHE A 153 -13.63 -5.48 -16.21
CA PHE A 153 -12.56 -5.89 -15.29
C PHE A 153 -11.31 -6.35 -16.04
N ASN A 154 -11.45 -6.89 -17.25
CA ASN A 154 -10.31 -7.27 -18.07
C ASN A 154 -9.52 -6.05 -18.55
N GLU A 155 -10.21 -5.01 -19.04
CA GLU A 155 -9.57 -3.74 -19.44
C GLU A 155 -8.86 -3.09 -18.25
N TRP A 156 -9.51 -2.99 -17.09
CA TRP A 156 -8.88 -2.41 -15.91
C TRP A 156 -7.67 -3.23 -15.43
N ASN A 157 -7.78 -4.55 -15.42
CA ASN A 157 -6.69 -5.46 -15.08
C ASN A 157 -5.49 -5.29 -16.04
N GLN A 158 -5.76 -5.10 -17.33
CA GLN A 158 -4.74 -4.89 -18.36
C GLN A 158 -4.09 -3.52 -18.24
N LEU A 159 -4.86 -2.45 -17.96
CA LEU A 159 -4.30 -1.10 -17.73
C LEU A 159 -3.25 -1.12 -16.62
N LEU A 160 -3.54 -1.78 -15.50
CA LEU A 160 -2.56 -1.95 -14.42
C LEU A 160 -1.33 -2.73 -14.87
N LEU A 161 -1.53 -3.83 -15.60
CA LEU A 161 -0.42 -4.65 -16.10
C LEU A 161 0.51 -3.84 -17.03
N ASP A 162 -0.07 -3.00 -17.89
CA ASP A 162 0.68 -2.22 -18.88
C ASP A 162 1.39 -1.00 -18.27
N ASN A 163 0.92 -0.49 -17.13
CA ASN A 163 1.35 0.82 -16.61
C ASN A 163 1.95 0.79 -15.21
N PHE A 164 1.66 -0.19 -14.37
CA PHE A 164 2.12 -0.18 -12.97
C PHE A 164 3.65 -0.09 -12.88
N GLU A 165 4.39 -0.99 -13.54
CA GLU A 165 5.84 -0.98 -13.50
C GLU A 165 6.42 0.31 -14.11
N LYS A 166 5.82 0.82 -15.20
CA LYS A 166 6.21 2.10 -15.81
C LYS A 166 6.06 3.28 -14.84
N CYS A 167 5.04 3.24 -13.97
CA CYS A 167 4.75 4.29 -13.01
C CYS A 167 5.55 4.15 -11.72
N PHE A 168 5.90 2.93 -11.30
CA PHE A 168 6.53 2.68 -9.99
C PHE A 168 8.01 2.30 -10.05
N TYR A 169 8.56 1.82 -11.16
CA TYR A 169 9.96 1.42 -11.18
C TYR A 169 10.89 2.64 -11.40
N VAL A 170 12.05 2.61 -10.75
CA VAL A 170 13.17 3.54 -10.97
C VAL A 170 14.38 2.75 -11.48
N PRO A 171 14.80 2.90 -12.75
CA PRO A 171 15.84 2.07 -13.34
C PRO A 171 17.22 2.40 -12.78
N LEU A 172 18.11 1.39 -12.85
CA LEU A 172 19.50 1.51 -12.43
C LEU A 172 20.29 2.52 -13.25
N ASP A 173 20.17 2.47 -14.58
CA ASP A 173 20.82 3.41 -15.49
C ASP A 173 19.87 4.60 -15.76
N PRO A 174 20.27 5.85 -15.45
CA PRO A 174 19.49 7.05 -15.81
C PRO A 174 19.09 7.13 -17.29
N LYS A 175 19.82 6.50 -18.21
CA LYS A 175 19.46 6.47 -19.63
C LYS A 175 18.11 5.80 -19.90
N ASP A 176 17.70 4.88 -19.03
CA ASP A 176 16.43 4.18 -19.13
C ASP A 176 15.26 4.98 -18.57
N ASP A 177 15.49 6.15 -17.94
CA ASP A 177 14.42 6.98 -17.36
C ASP A 177 13.33 7.32 -18.38
N VAL A 178 13.69 7.46 -19.66
CA VAL A 178 12.74 7.72 -20.77
C VAL A 178 11.67 6.64 -20.95
N LYS A 179 11.90 5.42 -20.43
CA LYS A 179 10.96 4.29 -20.49
C LYS A 179 9.95 4.30 -19.33
N TYR A 180 10.23 5.07 -18.28
CA TYR A 180 9.47 5.10 -17.04
C TYR A 180 8.95 6.52 -16.76
N LYS A 181 8.00 6.66 -15.84
CA LYS A 181 7.45 7.98 -15.46
C LYS A 181 8.26 8.55 -14.30
N ILE A 182 9.44 9.11 -14.58
CA ILE A 182 10.42 9.51 -13.57
C ILE A 182 10.82 10.98 -13.73
N ASP A 183 11.03 11.65 -12.61
CA ASP A 183 11.78 12.89 -12.49
C ASP A 183 13.11 12.58 -11.80
N SER A 184 14.19 12.53 -12.58
CA SER A 184 15.52 12.16 -12.09
C SER A 184 16.10 13.15 -11.08
N SER A 185 15.60 14.38 -11.03
CA SER A 185 16.13 15.44 -10.15
C SER A 185 15.84 15.23 -8.67
N ILE A 186 14.87 14.36 -8.36
CA ILE A 186 14.37 14.07 -7.02
C ILE A 186 14.52 12.59 -6.62
N VAL A 187 15.29 11.81 -7.40
CA VAL A 187 15.58 10.40 -7.11
C VAL A 187 16.66 10.30 -6.03
N ASN A 188 16.35 9.65 -4.91
CA ASN A 188 17.33 9.30 -3.87
C ASN A 188 18.13 8.04 -4.25
N ARG A 189 17.43 6.95 -4.61
CA ARG A 189 18.03 5.65 -4.93
C ARG A 189 17.44 5.07 -6.22
N ARG A 190 18.27 4.35 -6.98
CA ARG A 190 17.91 3.66 -8.23
C ARG A 190 17.82 2.15 -8.06
N GLY A 191 17.13 1.48 -8.98
CA GLY A 191 16.84 0.05 -8.92
C GLY A 191 15.76 -0.31 -7.91
N ILE A 192 14.88 0.64 -7.57
CA ILE A 192 13.81 0.48 -6.57
C ILE A 192 12.42 0.56 -7.22
N TYR A 193 11.41 0.15 -6.48
CA TYR A 193 10.03 0.55 -6.73
C TYR A 193 9.69 1.68 -5.77
N LYS A 194 9.28 2.83 -6.31
CA LYS A 194 8.88 3.99 -5.52
C LYS A 194 7.70 3.65 -4.61
N ASP A 195 7.61 4.36 -3.50
CA ASP A 195 6.56 4.13 -2.51
C ASP A 195 5.20 4.65 -2.97
N LEU A 196 5.22 5.79 -3.67
CA LEU A 196 4.04 6.49 -4.19
C LEU A 196 4.26 6.90 -5.66
N TYR A 197 3.16 7.22 -6.33
CA TYR A 197 3.17 7.86 -7.64
C TYR A 197 2.21 9.06 -7.65
N LYS A 198 2.75 10.24 -7.98
CA LYS A 198 2.06 11.53 -7.97
C LYS A 198 1.45 11.87 -6.60
N SER A 199 2.22 11.73 -5.52
CA SER A 199 1.83 12.23 -4.20
C SER A 199 1.90 13.76 -4.11
N GLY A 200 1.42 14.33 -3.00
CA GLY A 200 1.41 15.78 -2.79
C GLY A 200 2.81 16.42 -2.66
N LYS A 201 3.83 15.63 -2.28
CA LYS A 201 5.23 16.08 -2.24
C LYS A 201 6.09 15.14 -3.10
N PRO A 202 6.61 15.61 -4.25
CA PRO A 202 7.23 14.71 -5.23
C PRO A 202 8.35 13.81 -4.71
N TYR A 203 9.16 14.26 -3.74
CA TYR A 203 10.23 13.41 -3.18
C TYR A 203 9.69 12.20 -2.40
N GLU A 204 8.47 12.26 -1.85
CA GLU A 204 7.84 11.16 -1.11
C GLU A 204 7.53 9.97 -2.04
N ASP A 205 7.33 10.23 -3.34
CA ASP A 205 7.24 9.17 -4.36
C ASP A 205 8.51 8.31 -4.34
N TYR A 206 9.69 8.93 -4.43
CA TYR A 206 10.97 8.27 -4.67
C TYR A 206 11.65 7.69 -3.42
N GLN A 207 10.91 7.55 -2.32
CA GLN A 207 11.44 6.97 -1.09
C GLN A 207 11.48 5.43 -1.19
N LEU A 208 12.62 4.84 -0.83
CA LEU A 208 12.70 3.41 -0.61
C LEU A 208 12.03 3.08 0.74
N ARG A 209 10.90 2.37 0.69
CA ARG A 209 10.13 1.93 1.86
C ARG A 209 9.79 0.45 1.79
N ALA A 210 9.38 -0.10 2.93
CA ALA A 210 9.01 -1.51 3.09
C ALA A 210 7.60 -1.87 2.56
N ASN A 211 6.98 -1.00 1.75
CA ASN A 211 5.60 -1.16 1.28
C ASN A 211 5.50 -1.98 -0.02
N PHE A 212 6.40 -1.77 -0.98
CA PHE A 212 6.36 -2.48 -2.28
C PHE A 212 6.40 -4.01 -2.19
N PRO A 213 7.03 -4.67 -1.18
CA PRO A 213 6.97 -6.13 -1.04
C PRO A 213 5.54 -6.66 -0.83
N ILE A 214 4.61 -5.84 -0.35
CA ILE A 214 3.18 -6.20 -0.28
C ILE A 214 2.66 -6.43 -1.70
N ALA A 215 2.88 -5.48 -2.61
CA ALA A 215 2.48 -5.58 -4.01
C ALA A 215 3.14 -6.77 -4.71
N VAL A 216 4.44 -6.99 -4.51
CA VAL A 216 5.17 -8.15 -5.04
C VAL A 216 4.53 -9.48 -4.57
N THR A 217 4.10 -9.54 -3.31
CA THR A 217 3.50 -10.76 -2.75
C THR A 217 2.12 -11.05 -3.32
N VAL A 218 1.29 -10.03 -3.55
CA VAL A 218 -0.12 -10.21 -3.93
C VAL A 218 -0.35 -10.19 -5.45
N ALA A 219 0.51 -9.51 -6.20
CA ALA A 219 0.41 -9.32 -7.63
C ALA A 219 1.80 -9.39 -8.33
N PRO A 220 2.51 -10.54 -8.24
CA PRO A 220 3.84 -10.70 -8.83
C PRO A 220 3.88 -10.50 -10.35
N GLU A 221 2.75 -10.64 -11.05
CA GLU A 221 2.64 -10.41 -12.49
C GLU A 221 2.87 -8.95 -12.91
N LEU A 222 2.85 -8.00 -11.98
CA LEU A 222 3.13 -6.58 -12.26
C LEU A 222 4.63 -6.29 -12.39
N PHE A 223 5.50 -7.27 -12.17
CA PHE A 223 6.92 -7.07 -11.96
C PHE A 223 7.74 -7.88 -12.96
N THR A 224 8.64 -7.21 -13.67
CA THR A 224 9.69 -7.85 -14.45
C THR A 224 10.66 -8.53 -13.48
N PRO A 225 10.91 -9.86 -13.61
CA PRO A 225 11.60 -10.65 -12.59
C PRO A 225 12.97 -10.12 -12.17
N GLU A 226 13.80 -9.70 -13.13
CA GLU A 226 15.15 -9.19 -12.87
C GLU A 226 15.13 -7.84 -12.13
N LEU A 227 14.18 -6.98 -12.47
CA LEU A 227 14.02 -5.66 -11.86
C LEU A 227 13.58 -5.77 -10.40
N VAL A 228 12.61 -6.65 -10.12
CA VAL A 228 12.13 -6.89 -8.75
C VAL A 228 13.14 -7.66 -7.91
N LEU A 229 13.91 -8.58 -8.49
CA LEU A 229 15.03 -9.22 -7.79
C LEU A 229 15.99 -8.16 -7.26
N LYS A 230 16.38 -7.21 -8.11
CA LYS A 230 17.30 -6.15 -7.68
C LYS A 230 16.71 -5.27 -6.58
N ALA A 231 15.45 -4.87 -6.71
CA ALA A 231 14.78 -4.04 -5.70
C ALA A 231 14.65 -4.77 -4.34
N ILE A 232 14.35 -6.07 -4.36
CA ILE A 232 14.28 -6.90 -3.15
C ILE A 232 15.66 -7.08 -2.50
N GLN A 233 16.73 -7.26 -3.28
CA GLN A 233 18.10 -7.30 -2.76
C GLN A 233 18.48 -5.96 -2.09
N ILE A 234 18.12 -4.84 -2.71
CA ILE A 234 18.34 -3.51 -2.11
C ILE A 234 17.54 -3.39 -0.80
N ALA A 235 16.27 -3.82 -0.76
CA ALA A 235 15.48 -3.80 0.47
C ALA A 235 16.09 -4.70 1.57
N ASP A 236 16.67 -5.84 1.20
CA ASP A 236 17.37 -6.74 2.11
C ASP A 236 18.61 -6.12 2.74
N GLU A 237 19.35 -5.33 1.96
CA GLU A 237 20.58 -4.67 2.41
C GLU A 237 20.30 -3.39 3.19
N VAL A 238 19.31 -2.60 2.76
CA VAL A 238 19.10 -1.23 3.24
C VAL A 238 18.00 -1.15 4.31
N LEU A 239 16.87 -1.85 4.10
CA LEU A 239 15.70 -1.71 4.96
C LEU A 239 15.60 -2.80 6.03
N ARG A 240 16.11 -4.01 5.78
CA ARG A 240 15.96 -5.11 6.74
C ARG A 240 16.75 -4.84 8.02
N GLY A 241 16.02 -4.68 9.11
CA GLY A 241 16.57 -4.76 10.46
C GLY A 241 16.68 -6.21 10.94
N PRO A 242 17.14 -6.43 12.18
CA PRO A 242 17.17 -7.77 12.76
C PRO A 242 15.77 -8.39 12.88
N ILE A 243 14.75 -7.62 13.27
CA ILE A 243 13.40 -8.13 13.60
C ILE A 243 12.29 -7.39 12.82
N GLY A 244 12.55 -6.20 12.31
CA GLY A 244 11.58 -5.48 11.50
C GLY A 244 12.19 -4.98 10.20
N MET A 245 11.33 -4.44 9.34
CA MET A 245 11.78 -3.63 8.21
C MET A 245 11.75 -2.17 8.62
N LYS A 246 12.85 -1.44 8.41
CA LYS A 246 12.88 0.02 8.52
C LYS A 246 11.84 0.59 7.60
N THR A 247 11.06 1.53 8.12
CA THR A 247 9.95 2.15 7.38
C THR A 247 10.40 3.18 6.34
N LEU A 248 11.66 3.64 6.42
CA LEU A 248 12.29 4.53 5.46
C LEU A 248 13.78 4.19 5.34
N ASP A 249 14.35 4.43 4.15
CA ASP A 249 15.79 4.36 3.87
C ASP A 249 16.63 5.21 4.85
N PRO A 250 17.64 4.62 5.53
CA PRO A 250 18.56 5.37 6.39
C PRO A 250 19.30 6.54 5.75
N SER A 251 19.47 6.57 4.43
CA SER A 251 20.12 7.69 3.73
C SER A 251 19.20 8.88 3.47
N ASP A 252 17.88 8.74 3.69
CA ASP A 252 16.92 9.81 3.52
C ASP A 252 17.05 10.86 4.64
N PHE A 253 16.96 12.15 4.28
CA PHE A 253 17.04 13.25 5.23
C PHE A 253 15.98 13.17 6.34
N ASN A 254 14.84 12.53 6.09
CA ASN A 254 13.73 12.37 7.02
C ASN A 254 13.87 11.15 7.95
N TYR A 255 14.91 10.33 7.80
CA TYR A 255 15.07 9.11 8.60
C TYR A 255 15.35 9.41 10.08
N ARG A 256 14.43 9.02 10.97
CA ARG A 256 14.51 9.17 12.43
C ARG A 256 14.04 7.85 13.08
N PRO A 257 14.95 6.91 13.40
CA PRO A 257 14.58 5.53 13.72
C PRO A 257 14.06 5.30 15.15
N TYR A 258 14.31 6.25 16.06
CA TYR A 258 13.94 6.12 17.46
C TYR A 258 12.59 6.77 17.69
N TYR A 259 11.56 5.94 17.85
CA TYR A 259 10.21 6.40 18.19
C TYR A 259 10.06 6.56 19.70
N GLU A 260 9.70 7.76 20.13
CA GLU A 260 9.33 8.06 21.50
C GLU A 260 8.04 8.90 21.51
N ASN A 261 6.91 8.31 21.90
CA ASN A 261 5.63 9.02 21.86
C ASN A 261 5.48 10.07 22.96
N SER A 262 6.18 9.90 24.07
CA SER A 262 6.11 10.78 25.24
C SER A 262 6.83 12.11 25.03
N ILE A 263 7.80 12.17 24.12
CA ILE A 263 8.67 13.33 23.97
C ILE A 263 7.86 14.54 23.45
N ASP A 264 7.99 15.69 24.10
CA ASP A 264 7.37 16.95 23.65
C ASP A 264 8.44 18.05 23.60
N ASN A 265 9.25 17.97 22.55
CA ASN A 265 10.35 18.87 22.26
C ASN A 265 9.98 19.83 21.13
N ASP A 266 10.95 20.63 20.67
CA ASP A 266 10.77 21.60 19.58
C ASP A 266 11.08 21.01 18.19
N ASP A 267 11.41 19.72 18.09
CA ASP A 267 11.70 19.06 16.81
C ASP A 267 10.41 18.60 16.12
N PHE A 268 10.08 19.27 15.03
CA PHE A 268 8.92 18.96 14.19
C PHE A 268 8.83 17.48 13.79
N SER A 269 9.97 16.82 13.55
CA SER A 269 10.04 15.45 13.02
C SER A 269 9.76 14.38 14.07
N THR A 270 10.22 14.58 15.30
CA THR A 270 10.21 13.53 16.34
C THR A 270 9.26 13.82 17.49
N SER A 271 8.91 15.09 17.74
CA SER A 271 8.02 15.45 18.85
C SER A 271 6.69 14.71 18.76
N LYS A 272 6.30 14.12 19.89
CA LYS A 272 5.13 13.26 20.07
C LYS A 272 5.06 12.08 19.11
N GLY A 273 6.23 11.55 18.78
CA GLY A 273 6.39 10.35 17.98
C GLY A 273 5.94 10.49 16.52
N ARG A 274 5.93 11.71 15.95
CA ARG A 274 5.54 11.92 14.54
C ARG A 274 6.37 11.07 13.55
N ASN A 275 7.58 10.66 13.94
CA ASN A 275 8.47 9.78 13.19
C ASN A 275 8.11 8.28 13.22
N TYR A 276 6.95 7.88 13.75
CA TYR A 276 6.53 6.48 13.93
C TYR A 276 6.71 5.58 12.69
N HIS A 277 6.59 6.17 11.49
CA HIS A 277 6.78 5.48 10.19
C HIS A 277 7.88 6.12 9.33
N GLN A 278 8.89 6.75 9.94
CA GLN A 278 10.01 7.40 9.23
C GLN A 278 11.37 6.83 9.67
N GLY A 279 11.46 5.52 9.86
CA GLY A 279 12.68 4.85 10.29
C GLY A 279 12.48 3.68 11.24
N PRO A 280 11.54 3.72 12.20
CA PRO A 280 11.28 2.59 13.10
C PRO A 280 11.06 1.28 12.32
N GLU A 281 11.48 0.17 12.94
CA GLU A 281 11.46 -1.15 12.32
C GLU A 281 10.17 -1.91 12.62
N TRP A 282 9.39 -2.24 11.59
CA TRP A 282 8.09 -2.88 11.71
C TRP A 282 8.13 -4.37 11.38
N CYS A 283 7.69 -5.20 12.32
CA CYS A 283 7.81 -6.66 12.23
C CYS A 283 6.90 -7.29 11.16
N TRP A 284 5.65 -6.81 11.01
CA TRP A 284 4.73 -7.40 10.03
C TRP A 284 5.18 -7.14 8.59
N CYS A 285 5.86 -6.02 8.34
CA CYS A 285 6.48 -5.72 7.05
C CYS A 285 7.55 -6.75 6.68
N LEU A 286 8.28 -7.29 7.67
CA LEU A 286 9.25 -8.37 7.42
C LEU A 286 8.56 -9.61 6.85
N GLY A 287 7.35 -9.93 7.30
CA GLY A 287 6.58 -11.06 6.77
C GLY A 287 6.33 -10.93 5.27
N TYR A 288 5.87 -9.76 4.80
CA TYR A 288 5.70 -9.50 3.37
C TYR A 288 7.03 -9.48 2.63
N PHE A 289 8.05 -8.85 3.20
CA PHE A 289 9.40 -8.86 2.63
C PHE A 289 9.94 -10.28 2.42
N LEU A 290 9.87 -11.16 3.42
CA LEU A 290 10.38 -12.53 3.32
C LEU A 290 9.58 -13.37 2.32
N ARG A 291 8.26 -13.16 2.22
CA ARG A 291 7.42 -13.81 1.20
C ARG A 291 7.81 -13.37 -0.21
N ALA A 292 7.96 -12.07 -0.43
CA ALA A 292 8.45 -11.53 -1.69
C ALA A 292 9.87 -12.02 -2.01
N TYR A 293 10.78 -11.98 -1.03
CA TYR A 293 12.16 -12.48 -1.15
C TYR A 293 12.18 -13.93 -1.62
N ARG A 294 11.41 -14.80 -0.96
CA ARG A 294 11.29 -16.22 -1.33
C ARG A 294 10.77 -16.38 -2.77
N ALA A 295 9.64 -15.74 -3.09
CA ALA A 295 8.98 -15.92 -4.39
C ALA A 295 9.85 -15.43 -5.55
N VAL A 296 10.50 -14.28 -5.39
CA VAL A 296 11.38 -13.70 -6.41
C VAL A 296 12.64 -14.55 -6.57
N HIS A 297 13.36 -14.88 -5.49
CA HIS A 297 14.59 -15.68 -5.61
C HIS A 297 14.33 -17.06 -6.23
N GLN A 298 13.22 -17.71 -5.87
CA GLN A 298 12.85 -19.01 -6.45
C GLN A 298 12.62 -18.93 -7.96
N THR A 299 12.06 -17.82 -8.47
CA THR A 299 11.76 -17.68 -9.89
C THR A 299 12.92 -17.14 -10.73
N THR A 300 13.88 -16.44 -10.11
CA THR A 300 14.94 -15.72 -10.85
C THR A 300 16.35 -16.26 -10.63
N HIS A 301 16.60 -16.98 -9.53
CA HIS A 301 17.95 -17.41 -9.18
C HIS A 301 18.08 -18.93 -9.33
N PRO A 302 18.92 -19.44 -10.26
CA PRO A 302 19.01 -20.88 -10.54
C PRO A 302 19.36 -21.74 -9.31
N SER A 303 20.19 -21.24 -8.39
CA SER A 303 20.51 -21.97 -7.15
C SER A 303 19.36 -22.04 -6.13
N CYS A 304 18.25 -21.32 -6.35
CA CYS A 304 17.11 -21.22 -5.44
C CYS A 304 15.90 -22.07 -5.87
N SER A 305 15.95 -22.69 -7.05
CA SER A 305 14.92 -23.62 -7.54
C SER A 305 15.55 -24.91 -8.02
N SER A 306 14.96 -26.04 -7.61
CA SER A 306 15.27 -27.36 -8.13
C SER A 306 14.65 -27.56 -9.52
N ASP A 307 15.04 -28.64 -10.22
CA ASP A 307 14.53 -28.99 -11.55
C ASP A 307 13.00 -29.21 -11.58
N ASP A 308 12.40 -29.60 -10.45
CA ASP A 308 10.94 -29.80 -10.29
C ASP A 308 10.19 -28.51 -9.89
N GLY A 309 10.90 -27.38 -9.80
CA GLY A 309 10.35 -26.09 -9.38
C GLY A 309 10.21 -25.92 -7.87
N SER A 310 10.65 -26.89 -7.05
CA SER A 310 10.66 -26.77 -5.59
C SER A 310 11.79 -25.85 -5.09
N PRO A 311 11.62 -25.17 -3.93
CA PRO A 311 12.69 -24.36 -3.34
C PRO A 311 13.86 -25.24 -2.89
N THR A 312 15.10 -24.78 -3.12
CA THR A 312 16.31 -25.51 -2.70
C THR A 312 16.65 -25.28 -1.22
N ASP A 313 17.50 -26.14 -0.65
CA ASP A 313 18.09 -25.94 0.68
C ASP A 313 18.86 -24.61 0.79
N HIS A 314 19.47 -24.18 -0.31
CA HIS A 314 20.13 -22.87 -0.37
C HIS A 314 19.15 -21.72 -0.11
N LEU A 315 17.97 -21.73 -0.76
CA LEU A 315 16.93 -20.73 -0.50
C LEU A 315 16.40 -20.81 0.94
N HIS A 316 16.22 -22.03 1.47
CA HIS A 316 15.82 -22.23 2.86
C HIS A 316 16.84 -21.67 3.85
N GLN A 317 18.14 -21.84 3.58
CA GLN A 317 19.22 -21.27 4.40
C GLN A 317 19.19 -19.73 4.36
N LEU A 318 19.02 -19.12 3.18
CA LEU A 318 18.88 -17.67 3.03
C LEU A 318 17.73 -17.10 3.87
N LEU A 319 16.58 -17.78 3.88
CA LEU A 319 15.43 -17.38 4.70
C LEU A 319 15.67 -17.61 6.19
N SER A 320 16.26 -18.75 6.56
CA SER A 320 16.51 -19.11 7.96
C SER A 320 17.44 -18.10 8.65
N VAL A 321 18.49 -17.65 7.96
CA VAL A 321 19.41 -16.61 8.46
C VAL A 321 18.65 -15.31 8.77
N ARG A 322 17.76 -14.90 7.86
CA ARG A 322 16.97 -13.65 8.00
C ARG A 322 15.89 -13.73 9.10
N MET A 323 15.53 -14.92 9.55
CA MET A 323 14.59 -15.14 10.66
C MET A 323 15.28 -15.44 11.99
N SER A 324 16.61 -15.50 12.03
CA SER A 324 17.37 -15.92 13.22
C SER A 324 17.09 -15.06 14.46
N ALA A 325 17.04 -13.73 14.30
CA ALA A 325 16.74 -12.82 15.40
C ALA A 325 15.29 -12.93 15.90
N HIS A 326 14.31 -13.23 15.05
CA HIS A 326 12.94 -13.54 15.49
C HIS A 326 12.88 -14.79 16.34
N LYS A 327 13.55 -15.86 15.90
CA LYS A 327 13.60 -17.12 16.66
C LYS A 327 14.19 -16.86 18.05
N LYS A 328 15.28 -16.09 18.12
CA LYS A 328 15.88 -15.67 19.38
C LYS A 328 14.90 -14.87 20.26
N TRP A 329 14.24 -13.88 19.68
CA TRP A 329 13.29 -13.02 20.41
C TRP A 329 12.14 -13.81 21.04
N PHE A 330 11.52 -14.75 20.31
CA PHE A 330 10.45 -15.59 20.84
C PHE A 330 10.89 -16.60 21.91
N LEU A 331 12.18 -16.90 22.00
CA LEU A 331 12.73 -17.80 23.02
C LEU A 331 13.19 -17.06 24.28
N GLU A 332 13.45 -15.75 24.17
CA GLU A 332 13.99 -14.92 25.25
C GLU A 332 12.94 -13.99 25.90
N CYS A 333 11.80 -13.77 25.23
CA CYS A 333 10.62 -13.05 25.75
C CYS A 333 9.53 -14.05 26.13
#